data_AF-A0A810NP69-F1
#
_entry.id   AF-A0A810NP69-F1
#
_cell.length_a   1.000
_cell.length_b   1.000
_cell.length_c   1.000
_cell.angle_alpha   90.00
_cell.angle_beta   90.00
_cell.angle_gamma   90.00
#
_symmetry.space_group_name_H-M   'P 1'
#
loop_
_entity.id
_entity.type
_entity.pdbx_description
1 polymer ?
#
loop_
_entity_poly.entity_id
_entity_poly.type
_entity_poly.pdbx_seq_one_letter_code
_entity_poly.pdbx_strand_id
1 'polypeptide(L)'
;MPVGHSTPLAWAGRTAALCLPLALGLVVTSTAYGRPAHRPKPHPTASPSASPTPAPQPSPTATGTPAPTASATSTPGPVPTAPGVPDTLRLSSYPYDGFQFCAGGHPVSTSLTPTLAASPTEPDGSYPGPAQPYPDLVGRFEIALPDGAAFLSVLAPHSSDYVLAYGVPPGVLTDGEYRWRVRAEDGAEVSAWAPWCSFTVRTTA
;
A
#
# COMPACT_ATOMS: atom_id res chain seq x y z
N MET A 1 54.79 50.09 -20.72
CA MET A 1 53.65 50.23 -21.66
C MET A 1 52.50 49.38 -21.14
N PRO A 2 51.45 49.97 -20.55
CA PRO A 2 50.28 49.21 -20.08
C PRO A 2 49.10 49.38 -21.05
N VAL A 3 48.52 48.26 -21.48
CA VAL A 3 47.29 48.14 -22.27
C VAL A 3 46.57 46.92 -21.69
N GLY A 4 45.27 46.87 -21.38
CA GLY A 4 44.22 47.86 -21.31
C GLY A 4 43.07 47.24 -20.50
N HIS A 5 42.26 48.08 -19.89
CA HIS A 5 41.06 47.72 -19.14
C HIS A 5 39.95 47.20 -20.07
N SER A 6 39.14 46.25 -19.60
CA SER A 6 37.79 45.97 -20.13
C SER A 6 36.92 45.25 -19.09
N THR A 7 36.21 46.06 -18.30
CA THR A 7 34.82 45.83 -17.88
C THR A 7 34.01 46.94 -18.55
N PRO A 8 32.69 46.82 -18.86
CA PRO A 8 31.68 46.03 -18.13
C PRO A 8 30.63 45.34 -19.04
N LEU A 9 29.67 44.62 -18.47
CA LEU A 9 28.24 44.82 -18.78
C LEU A 9 27.38 44.13 -17.72
N ALA A 10 26.83 44.95 -16.82
CA ALA A 10 25.75 44.55 -15.93
C ALA A 10 24.45 44.53 -16.72
N TRP A 11 23.79 43.37 -16.83
CA TRP A 11 22.43 43.30 -17.34
C TRP A 11 21.44 43.29 -16.17
N ALA A 12 20.90 44.47 -15.90
CA ALA A 12 19.75 44.66 -15.03
C ALA A 12 18.46 44.34 -15.82
N GLY A 13 17.90 43.15 -15.61
CA GLY A 13 16.57 42.78 -16.09
C GLY A 13 15.55 42.92 -14.96
N ARG A 14 14.90 44.08 -14.90
CA ARG A 14 13.81 44.41 -13.99
C ARG A 14 12.49 43.79 -14.47
N THR A 15 11.82 43.11 -13.54
CA THR A 15 10.37 43.13 -13.26
C THR A 15 9.37 42.96 -14.41
N ALA A 16 8.65 41.84 -14.38
CA ALA A 16 7.23 41.80 -14.73
C ALA A 16 6.51 40.79 -13.83
N ALA A 17 5.99 41.30 -12.71
CA ALA A 17 4.97 40.63 -11.93
C ALA A 17 3.67 40.64 -12.76
N LEU A 18 3.33 39.51 -13.39
CA LEU A 18 1.97 39.30 -13.89
C LEU A 18 1.09 38.85 -12.72
N CYS A 19 0.41 39.84 -12.17
CA CYS A 19 -0.78 39.69 -11.36
C CYS A 19 -1.92 39.20 -12.28
N LEU A 20 -2.24 37.90 -12.25
CA LEU A 20 -3.51 37.40 -12.80
C LEU A 20 -4.55 37.39 -11.68
N PRO A 21 -5.66 38.13 -11.79
CA PRO A 21 -6.79 37.99 -10.89
C PRO A 21 -7.71 36.86 -11.38
N LEU A 22 -8.06 35.99 -10.43
CA LEU A 22 -9.42 35.61 -10.04
C LEU A 22 -10.40 35.00 -11.08
N ALA A 23 -11.13 34.00 -10.58
CA ALA A 23 -12.34 33.35 -11.10
C ALA A 23 -12.09 32.20 -12.09
N LEU A 24 -12.67 31.01 -11.94
CA LEU A 24 -13.91 30.61 -11.27
C LEU A 24 -13.67 29.38 -10.39
N GLY A 25 -14.24 29.41 -9.19
CA GLY A 25 -14.52 28.20 -8.44
C GLY A 25 -15.57 27.36 -9.17
N LEU A 26 -15.17 26.18 -9.62
CA LEU A 26 -16.12 25.15 -10.00
C LEU A 26 -16.50 24.40 -8.72
N VAL A 27 -17.52 24.92 -8.03
CA VAL A 27 -18.23 24.17 -7.00
C VAL A 27 -19.05 23.12 -7.74
N VAL A 28 -18.56 21.88 -7.78
CA VAL A 28 -19.38 20.74 -8.19
C VAL A 28 -20.30 20.41 -7.01
N THR A 29 -21.48 21.02 -6.99
CA THR A 29 -22.58 20.56 -6.15
C THR A 29 -23.07 19.23 -6.71
N SER A 30 -22.56 18.14 -6.14
CA SER A 30 -23.07 16.80 -6.41
C SER A 30 -24.50 16.72 -5.89
N THR A 31 -25.47 16.90 -6.79
CA THR A 31 -26.88 16.66 -6.51
C THR A 31 -27.05 15.15 -6.38
N ALA A 32 -27.02 14.68 -5.14
CA ALA A 32 -27.45 13.34 -4.79
C ALA A 32 -28.92 13.19 -5.23
N TYR A 33 -29.13 12.54 -6.37
CA TYR A 33 -30.43 12.03 -6.76
C TYR A 33 -30.82 10.96 -5.72
N GLY A 34 -31.57 11.40 -4.72
CA GLY A 34 -32.21 10.54 -3.75
C GLY A 34 -33.14 9.59 -4.50
N ARG A 35 -32.72 8.33 -4.63
CA ARG A 35 -33.64 7.25 -4.97
C ARG A 35 -34.73 7.21 -3.89
N PRO A 36 -36.01 7.19 -4.26
CA PRO A 36 -37.08 6.98 -3.29
C PRO A 36 -36.85 5.63 -2.61
N ALA A 37 -36.64 5.67 -1.29
CA ALA A 37 -36.63 4.49 -0.45
C ALA A 37 -38.03 3.86 -0.54
N HIS A 38 -38.15 2.75 -1.26
CA HIS A 38 -39.30 1.88 -1.14
C HIS A 38 -39.34 1.38 0.31
N ARG A 39 -40.25 1.95 1.09
CA ARG A 39 -40.58 1.51 2.45
C ARG A 39 -41.06 0.06 2.36
N PRO A 40 -40.31 -0.94 2.85
CA PRO A 40 -40.85 -2.29 2.95
C PRO A 40 -42.06 -2.24 3.90
N LYS A 41 -43.16 -2.78 3.41
CA LYS A 41 -44.40 -2.98 4.16
C LYS A 41 -44.07 -3.81 5.41
N PRO A 42 -44.48 -3.40 6.63
CA PRO A 42 -44.30 -4.23 7.81
C PRO A 42 -45.03 -5.56 7.60
N HIS A 43 -44.27 -6.64 7.52
CA HIS A 43 -44.79 -8.00 7.49
C HIS A 43 -45.37 -8.30 8.87
N PRO A 44 -46.65 -8.69 8.99
CA PRO A 44 -47.23 -9.09 10.27
C PRO A 44 -46.45 -10.26 10.89
N THR A 45 -45.98 -10.03 12.10
CA THR A 45 -45.33 -10.95 13.03
C THR A 45 -46.05 -12.29 13.11
N ALA A 46 -45.40 -13.38 12.68
CA ALA A 46 -45.85 -14.73 13.01
C ALA A 46 -45.59 -14.98 14.51
N SER A 47 -46.69 -15.29 15.21
CA SER A 47 -46.76 -15.58 16.64
C SER A 47 -45.93 -16.82 16.99
N PRO A 48 -45.16 -16.83 18.09
CA PRO A 48 -44.41 -18.01 18.50
C PRO A 48 -45.37 -19.12 18.95
N SER A 49 -45.38 -20.22 18.20
CA SER A 49 -46.06 -21.45 18.58
C SER A 49 -45.35 -22.07 19.78
N ALA A 50 -46.11 -22.33 20.84
CA ALA A 50 -45.64 -23.01 22.04
C ALA A 50 -45.02 -24.37 21.68
N SER A 51 -43.77 -24.57 22.13
CA SER A 51 -43.08 -25.85 22.01
C SER A 51 -43.64 -26.82 23.08
N PRO A 52 -44.09 -28.03 22.70
CA PRO A 52 -44.60 -28.98 23.67
C PRO A 52 -43.49 -29.52 24.58
N THR A 53 -43.79 -29.57 25.87
CA THR A 53 -43.00 -30.18 26.93
C THR A 53 -42.63 -31.64 26.58
N PRO A 54 -41.34 -32.02 26.52
CA PRO A 54 -40.95 -33.41 26.39
C PRO A 54 -41.35 -34.21 27.63
N ALA A 55 -42.00 -35.35 27.42
CA ALA A 55 -42.26 -36.34 28.46
C ALA A 55 -40.95 -36.90 29.06
N PRO A 56 -40.95 -37.34 30.33
CA PRO A 56 -39.77 -37.92 30.96
C PRO A 56 -39.35 -39.20 30.23
N GLN A 57 -38.16 -39.14 29.62
CA GLN A 57 -37.53 -40.27 28.94
C GLN A 57 -37.06 -41.30 29.99
N PRO A 58 -37.40 -42.60 29.85
CA PRO A 58 -36.90 -43.64 30.74
C PRO A 58 -35.37 -43.73 30.64
N SER A 59 -34.71 -43.77 31.79
CA SER A 59 -33.26 -43.90 31.94
C SER A 59 -32.78 -45.25 31.37
N PRO A 60 -32.02 -45.27 30.26
CA PRO A 60 -31.44 -46.51 29.78
C PRO A 60 -30.16 -46.86 30.55
N THR A 61 -30.14 -48.12 30.96
CA THR A 61 -29.06 -48.97 31.48
C THR A 61 -27.63 -48.55 31.08
N ALA A 62 -26.74 -48.51 32.07
CA ALA A 62 -25.30 -48.33 31.91
C ALA A 62 -24.74 -49.34 30.90
N THR A 63 -24.49 -48.87 29.68
CA THR A 63 -23.79 -49.61 28.64
C THR A 63 -22.31 -49.27 28.77
N GLY A 64 -21.48 -50.31 28.86
CA GLY A 64 -20.06 -50.20 29.16
C GLY A 64 -19.32 -49.15 28.35
N THR A 65 -18.50 -48.37 29.05
CA THR A 65 -17.56 -47.39 28.50
C THR A 65 -16.83 -47.99 27.29
N PRO A 66 -17.09 -47.53 26.05
CA PRO A 66 -16.23 -47.87 24.93
C PRO A 66 -14.84 -47.30 25.23
N ALA A 67 -13.81 -48.13 25.03
CA ALA A 67 -12.42 -47.70 25.10
C ALA A 67 -12.22 -46.46 24.21
N PRO A 68 -11.43 -45.45 24.64
CA PRO A 68 -11.23 -44.24 23.86
C PRO A 68 -10.69 -44.61 22.49
N THR A 69 -11.51 -44.41 21.47
CA THR A 69 -11.07 -44.46 20.07
C THR A 69 -10.08 -43.31 19.94
N ALA A 70 -8.82 -43.61 19.60
CA ALA A 70 -7.81 -42.60 19.36
C ALA A 70 -8.38 -41.56 18.38
N SER A 71 -8.58 -40.33 18.87
CA SER A 71 -8.93 -39.19 18.03
C SER A 71 -7.91 -39.13 16.91
N ALA A 72 -8.38 -39.17 15.65
CA ALA A 72 -7.51 -38.95 14.52
C ALA A 72 -6.82 -37.60 14.71
N THR A 73 -5.50 -37.62 14.88
CA THR A 73 -4.68 -36.42 14.81
C THR A 73 -4.86 -35.87 13.41
N SER A 74 -5.72 -34.86 13.25
CA SER A 74 -5.74 -34.04 12.06
C SER A 74 -4.33 -33.47 11.93
N THR A 75 -3.59 -33.88 10.91
CA THR A 75 -2.35 -33.20 10.53
C THR A 75 -2.70 -31.72 10.41
N PRO A 76 -2.10 -30.84 11.23
CA PRO A 76 -2.36 -29.41 11.09
C PRO A 76 -2.03 -29.03 9.65
N GLY A 77 -2.99 -28.38 8.97
CA GLY A 77 -2.68 -27.71 7.71
C GLY A 77 -1.53 -26.72 7.95
N PRO A 78 -0.76 -26.36 6.90
CA PRO A 78 0.27 -25.35 7.04
C PRO A 78 -0.35 -24.09 7.66
N VAL A 79 0.22 -23.64 8.77
CA VAL A 79 -0.14 -22.35 9.37
C VAL A 79 0.18 -21.29 8.31
N PRO A 80 -0.76 -20.36 7.99
CA PRO A 80 -0.45 -19.25 7.11
C PRO A 80 0.72 -18.47 7.73
N THR A 81 1.83 -18.40 7.00
CA THR A 81 2.99 -17.63 7.42
C THR A 81 2.83 -16.23 6.85
N ALA A 82 3.14 -15.20 7.64
CA ALA A 82 3.11 -13.85 7.12
C ALA A 82 4.12 -13.66 5.97
N PRO A 83 3.81 -12.84 4.96
CA PRO A 83 4.74 -12.54 3.89
C PRO A 83 6.07 -12.01 4.41
N GLY A 84 7.12 -12.27 3.64
CA GLY A 84 8.45 -11.72 3.83
C GLY A 84 8.48 -10.20 3.96
N VAL A 85 9.43 -9.68 4.75
CA VAL A 85 9.65 -8.22 4.83
C VAL A 85 10.34 -7.77 3.55
N PRO A 86 9.85 -6.72 2.86
CA PRO A 86 10.56 -6.17 1.71
C PRO A 86 11.89 -5.52 2.13
N ASP A 87 13.00 -5.89 1.48
CA ASP A 87 14.35 -5.44 1.83
C ASP A 87 15.13 -4.84 0.64
N THR A 88 14.76 -5.19 -0.59
CA THR A 88 15.39 -4.70 -1.84
C THR A 88 14.71 -3.46 -2.40
N LEU A 89 14.62 -2.41 -1.57
CA LEU A 89 14.00 -1.15 -1.94
C LEU A 89 14.80 -0.46 -3.03
N ARG A 90 14.10 -0.07 -4.10
CA ARG A 90 14.68 0.54 -5.29
C ARG A 90 13.73 1.53 -5.96
N LEU A 91 14.32 2.49 -6.66
CA LEU A 91 13.63 3.60 -7.30
C LEU A 91 14.08 3.70 -8.77
N SER A 92 13.13 3.91 -9.69
CA SER A 92 13.41 4.25 -11.08
C SER A 92 12.65 5.51 -11.48
N SER A 93 13.29 6.39 -12.25
CA SER A 93 12.68 7.64 -12.73
C SER A 93 11.66 7.38 -13.85
N TYR A 94 11.92 6.36 -14.68
CA TYR A 94 11.13 6.04 -15.87
C TYR A 94 11.11 4.52 -16.13
N PRO A 95 10.12 3.98 -16.86
CA PRO A 95 9.99 2.53 -17.08
C PRO A 95 11.21 1.83 -17.70
N TYR A 96 12.06 2.57 -18.41
CA TYR A 96 13.25 2.06 -19.09
C TYR A 96 14.56 2.47 -18.41
N ASP A 97 14.48 3.28 -17.36
CA ASP A 97 15.66 3.62 -16.55
C ASP A 97 16.00 2.46 -15.62
N GLY A 98 17.30 2.28 -15.38
CA GLY A 98 17.79 1.34 -14.39
C GLY A 98 17.31 1.72 -12.98
N PHE A 99 17.19 0.70 -12.13
CA PHE A 99 16.85 0.91 -10.73
C PHE A 99 18.06 1.39 -9.92
N GLN A 100 17.83 2.42 -9.10
CA GLN A 100 18.73 2.87 -8.06
C GLN A 100 18.31 2.22 -6.74
N PHE A 101 19.26 1.58 -6.04
CA PHE A 101 18.98 0.87 -4.80
C PHE A 101 19.12 1.79 -3.58
N CYS A 102 18.23 1.60 -2.61
CA CYS A 102 18.28 2.31 -1.33
C CYS A 102 19.40 1.78 -0.42
N ALA A 103 19.67 0.47 -0.50
CA ALA A 103 20.83 -0.16 0.13
C ALA A 103 22.09 0.23 -0.65
N GLY A 104 22.69 1.37 -0.31
CA GLY A 104 23.94 1.83 -0.94
C GLY A 104 23.99 3.32 -1.24
N GLY A 105 22.90 4.08 -1.03
CA GLY A 105 22.95 5.53 -1.24
C GLY A 105 21.60 6.23 -1.12
N HIS A 106 21.57 7.43 -1.68
CA HIS A 106 20.42 8.31 -1.73
C HIS A 106 19.95 8.43 -3.19
N PRO A 107 18.99 7.61 -3.64
CA PRO A 107 18.48 7.66 -5.00
C PRO A 107 18.02 9.07 -5.40
N VAL A 108 18.23 9.42 -6.67
CA VAL A 108 17.74 10.67 -7.25
C VAL A 108 16.82 10.35 -8.40
N SER A 109 15.55 10.77 -8.29
CA SER A 109 14.61 10.74 -9.39
C SER A 109 14.70 12.00 -10.23
N THR A 110 14.76 11.85 -11.54
CA THR A 110 14.64 12.94 -12.53
C THR A 110 13.22 13.07 -13.08
N SER A 111 12.24 12.53 -12.36
CA SER A 111 10.84 12.45 -12.73
C SER A 111 9.96 12.78 -11.52
N LEU A 112 8.82 13.45 -11.75
CA LEU A 112 7.79 13.63 -10.72
C LEU A 112 6.90 12.38 -10.54
N THR A 113 7.06 11.38 -11.42
CA THR A 113 6.28 10.14 -11.42
C THR A 113 7.20 8.92 -11.39
N PRO A 114 8.10 8.80 -10.39
CA PRO A 114 8.97 7.63 -10.28
C PRO A 114 8.17 6.35 -10.01
N THR A 115 8.81 5.22 -10.27
CA THR A 115 8.36 3.92 -9.77
C THR A 115 9.15 3.54 -8.53
N LEU A 116 8.42 3.29 -7.43
CA LEU A 116 8.94 2.71 -6.21
C LEU A 116 8.77 1.19 -6.30
N ALA A 117 9.81 0.41 -6.04
CA ALA A 117 9.71 -1.03 -6.08
C ALA A 117 10.50 -1.71 -4.96
N ALA A 118 10.00 -2.83 -4.47
CA ALA A 118 10.70 -3.69 -3.53
C ALA A 118 10.33 -5.15 -3.78
N SER A 119 11.22 -6.06 -3.41
CA SER A 119 10.91 -7.49 -3.38
C SER A 119 10.86 -7.95 -1.92
N PRO A 120 9.80 -8.68 -1.51
CA PRO A 120 9.79 -9.41 -0.26
C PRO A 120 10.91 -10.44 -0.22
N THR A 121 11.54 -10.61 0.95
CA THR A 121 12.43 -11.74 1.23
C THR A 121 11.74 -12.63 2.25
N GLU A 122 11.64 -13.93 1.95
CA GLU A 122 11.02 -14.90 2.85
C GLU A 122 11.71 -14.89 4.22
N PRO A 123 11.01 -15.30 5.31
CA PRO A 123 11.57 -15.28 6.65
C PRO A 123 12.89 -16.06 6.83
N ASP A 124 13.15 -17.04 5.96
CA ASP A 124 14.39 -17.83 5.93
C ASP A 124 15.54 -17.14 5.16
N GLY A 125 15.31 -15.94 4.63
CA GLY A 125 16.27 -15.19 3.80
C GLY A 125 16.26 -15.58 2.32
N SER A 126 15.39 -16.51 1.91
CA SER A 126 15.24 -16.90 0.51
C SER A 126 14.42 -15.86 -0.26
N TYR A 127 14.74 -15.64 -1.53
CA TYR A 127 13.82 -14.89 -2.39
C TYR A 127 12.60 -15.77 -2.70
N PRO A 128 11.40 -15.16 -2.82
CA PRO A 128 10.21 -15.89 -3.20
C PRO A 128 10.44 -16.61 -4.53
N GLY A 129 10.41 -17.95 -4.49
CA GLY A 129 10.43 -18.77 -5.70
C GLY A 129 9.08 -18.74 -6.42
N PRO A 130 8.96 -19.31 -7.62
CA PRO A 130 7.72 -19.32 -8.40
C PRO A 130 6.55 -20.11 -7.74
N ALA A 131 6.79 -20.77 -6.61
CA ALA A 131 5.82 -21.62 -5.92
C ALA A 131 5.27 -20.99 -4.61
N GLN A 132 5.31 -19.66 -4.47
CA GLN A 132 4.87 -19.02 -3.23
C GLN A 132 3.34 -19.06 -3.00
N PRO A 133 2.89 -19.12 -1.72
CA PRO A 133 1.49 -19.34 -1.33
C PRO A 133 0.71 -18.04 -1.10
N TYR A 134 1.14 -16.88 -1.62
CA TYR A 134 0.52 -15.57 -1.38
C TYR A 134 -0.32 -15.10 -2.60
N PRO A 135 -1.51 -15.68 -2.85
CA PRO A 135 -2.32 -15.36 -4.02
C PRO A 135 -2.85 -13.92 -4.02
N ASP A 136 -2.98 -13.31 -2.84
CA ASP A 136 -3.56 -11.99 -2.63
C ASP A 136 -2.49 -10.95 -2.24
N LEU A 137 -1.22 -11.25 -2.54
CA LEU A 137 -0.09 -10.40 -2.16
C LEU A 137 -0.23 -8.99 -2.73
N VAL A 138 -0.19 -7.99 -1.85
CA VAL A 138 -0.14 -6.58 -2.20
C VAL A 138 0.92 -5.86 -1.38
N GLY A 139 1.41 -4.75 -1.92
CA GLY A 139 2.32 -3.85 -1.22
C GLY A 139 1.56 -2.66 -0.67
N ARG A 140 1.65 -2.43 0.63
CA ARG A 140 1.27 -1.14 1.22
C ARG A 140 2.46 -0.21 1.19
N PHE A 141 2.38 0.84 0.39
CA PHE A 141 3.40 1.87 0.25
C PHE A 141 3.05 3.07 1.12
N GLU A 142 4.08 3.67 1.71
CA GLU A 142 4.01 4.98 2.36
C GLU A 142 5.05 5.93 1.74
N ILE A 143 4.61 7.15 1.44
CA ILE A 143 5.50 8.26 1.07
C ILE A 143 5.36 9.35 2.12
N ALA A 144 6.49 9.85 2.58
CA ALA A 144 6.60 10.82 3.65
C ALA A 144 7.57 11.95 3.31
N LEU A 145 7.36 13.08 3.98
CA LEU A 145 8.36 14.12 4.08
C LEU A 145 9.59 13.62 4.87
N PRO A 146 10.76 14.28 4.75
CA PRO A 146 11.98 13.85 5.43
C PRO A 146 11.82 13.74 6.96
N ASP A 147 10.99 14.61 7.54
CA ASP A 147 10.77 14.72 8.98
C ASP A 147 10.10 13.51 9.63
N GLY A 148 9.33 12.71 8.89
CA GLY A 148 8.34 11.91 9.61
C GLY A 148 7.09 11.60 8.83
N ALA A 149 6.48 12.68 8.36
CA ALA A 149 5.05 12.73 8.13
C ALA A 149 4.70 12.05 6.81
N ALA A 150 4.09 10.86 6.90
CA ALA A 150 3.48 10.22 5.75
C ALA A 150 2.29 11.05 5.28
N PHE A 151 2.30 11.45 4.00
CA PHE A 151 1.19 12.15 3.36
C PHE A 151 0.45 11.27 2.34
N LEU A 152 1.02 10.10 2.02
CA LEU A 152 0.40 9.10 1.16
C LEU A 152 0.56 7.70 1.77
N SER A 153 -0.54 6.94 1.79
CA SER A 153 -0.55 5.49 2.07
C SER A 153 -1.46 4.81 1.04
N VAL A 154 -0.94 3.82 0.31
CA VAL A 154 -1.63 3.21 -0.83
C VAL A 154 -1.31 1.73 -0.97
N LEU A 155 -2.26 0.95 -1.49
CA LEU A 155 -2.06 -0.44 -1.86
C LEU A 155 -1.76 -0.55 -3.36
N ALA A 156 -0.75 -1.35 -3.71
CA ALA A 156 -0.44 -1.69 -5.09
C ALA A 156 -0.28 -3.21 -5.25
N PRO A 157 -0.77 -3.80 -6.34
CA PRO A 157 -0.60 -5.22 -6.60
C PRO A 157 0.86 -5.57 -6.88
N HIS A 158 1.21 -6.85 -6.66
CA HIS A 158 2.49 -7.39 -7.10
C HIS A 158 2.52 -7.64 -8.62
N SER A 159 3.70 -7.67 -9.22
CA SER A 159 3.90 -8.21 -10.57
C SER A 159 4.04 -9.73 -10.55
N SER A 160 4.04 -10.38 -11.72
CA SER A 160 4.25 -11.84 -11.84
C SER A 160 5.54 -12.38 -11.20
N ASP A 161 6.51 -11.50 -10.95
CA ASP A 161 7.80 -11.82 -10.33
C ASP A 161 7.81 -11.53 -8.82
N TYR A 162 6.63 -11.38 -8.20
CA TYR A 162 6.44 -11.02 -6.79
C TYR A 162 7.12 -9.70 -6.37
N VAL A 163 7.33 -8.81 -7.34
CA VAL A 163 7.79 -7.45 -7.08
C VAL A 163 6.60 -6.59 -6.70
N LEU A 164 6.69 -5.94 -5.55
CA LEU A 164 5.78 -4.87 -5.17
C LEU A 164 6.23 -3.61 -5.88
N ALA A 165 5.40 -3.04 -6.75
CA ALA A 165 5.74 -1.83 -7.49
C ALA A 165 4.59 -0.83 -7.47
N TYR A 166 4.93 0.44 -7.26
CA TYR A 166 4.00 1.55 -7.28
C TYR A 166 4.56 2.70 -8.12
N GLY A 167 3.87 3.01 -9.22
CA GLY A 167 4.12 4.21 -10.01
C GLY A 167 3.46 5.40 -9.35
N VAL A 168 4.25 6.40 -8.94
CA VAL A 168 3.73 7.60 -8.29
C VAL A 168 2.95 8.44 -9.31
N PRO A 169 1.67 8.78 -9.05
CA PRO A 169 0.87 9.57 -9.97
C PRO A 169 1.37 11.00 -10.16
N PRO A 170 1.06 11.65 -11.29
CA PRO A 170 1.34 13.06 -11.49
C PRO A 170 0.71 13.93 -10.38
N GLY A 171 1.42 14.98 -9.97
CA GLY A 171 0.93 15.93 -8.97
C GLY A 171 1.07 15.49 -7.51
N VAL A 172 1.57 14.27 -7.26
CA VAL A 172 1.88 13.80 -5.89
C VAL A 172 3.22 14.33 -5.38
N LEU A 173 4.22 14.41 -6.27
CA LEU A 173 5.56 14.87 -5.94
C LEU A 173 5.87 16.21 -6.62
N THR A 174 6.74 16.97 -5.97
CA THR A 174 7.44 18.12 -6.53
C THR A 174 8.94 17.87 -6.41
N ASP A 175 9.78 18.78 -6.92
CA ASP A 175 11.21 18.74 -6.59
C ASP A 175 11.39 18.89 -5.07
N GLY A 176 12.28 18.09 -4.50
CA GLY A 176 12.50 18.05 -3.05
C GLY A 176 13.01 16.71 -2.52
N GLU A 177 13.13 16.64 -1.20
CA GLU A 177 13.52 15.41 -0.49
C GLU A 177 12.29 14.69 0.05
N TYR A 178 12.33 13.37 -0.03
CA TYR A 178 11.26 12.48 0.41
C TYR A 178 11.84 11.21 0.99
N ARG A 179 10.97 10.43 1.61
CA ARG A 179 11.27 9.06 2.00
C ARG A 179 10.07 8.17 1.73
N TRP A 180 10.33 6.91 1.45
CA TRP A 180 9.28 5.93 1.25
C TRP A 180 9.63 4.59 1.90
N ARG A 181 8.61 3.79 2.16
CA ARG A 181 8.75 2.40 2.61
C ARG A 181 7.56 1.59 2.13
N VAL A 182 7.68 0.28 2.24
CA VAL A 182 6.62 -0.66 1.87
C VAL A 182 6.57 -1.83 2.85
N ARG A 183 5.41 -2.43 3.00
CA ARG A 183 5.24 -3.74 3.62
C ARG A 183 4.36 -4.62 2.74
N ALA A 184 4.52 -5.93 2.85
CA ALA A 184 3.70 -6.91 2.18
C ALA A 184 2.44 -7.24 3.02
N GLU A 185 1.30 -7.39 2.36
CA GLU A 185 0.04 -7.84 2.95
C GLU A 185 -0.53 -8.96 2.07
N ASP A 186 -0.99 -10.04 2.68
CA ASP A 186 -1.69 -11.16 2.03
C ASP A 186 -2.91 -11.52 2.88
N GLY A 187 -4.08 -11.01 2.50
CA GLY A 187 -5.29 -11.10 3.31
C GLY A 187 -5.13 -10.47 4.70
N ALA A 188 -5.17 -11.30 5.75
CA ALA A 188 -5.00 -10.87 7.14
C ALA A 188 -3.53 -10.87 7.60
N GLU A 189 -2.66 -11.51 6.84
CA GLU A 189 -1.25 -11.63 7.16
C GLU A 189 -0.46 -10.42 6.68
N VAL A 190 0.37 -9.85 7.55
CA VAL A 190 1.04 -8.57 7.29
C VAL A 190 2.49 -8.65 7.74
N SER A 191 3.41 -8.31 6.84
CA SER A 191 4.84 -8.24 7.16
C SER A 191 5.15 -7.04 8.07
N ALA A 192 6.33 -7.04 8.68
CA ALA A 192 6.89 -5.80 9.21
C ALA A 192 7.13 -4.79 8.06
N TRP A 193 7.24 -3.51 8.42
CA TRP A 193 7.64 -2.47 7.47
C TRP A 193 9.11 -2.63 7.08
N ALA A 194 9.38 -2.43 5.79
CA ALA A 194 10.74 -2.17 5.32
C ALA A 194 11.35 -0.95 6.02
N PRO A 195 12.70 -0.87 6.09
CA PRO A 195 13.36 0.37 6.45
C PRO A 195 12.97 1.51 5.52
N TRP A 196 13.06 2.76 6.01
CA TRP A 196 12.84 3.93 5.16
C TRP A 196 13.93 4.04 4.09
N CYS A 197 13.52 4.32 2.86
CA CYS A 197 14.39 4.75 1.78
C CYS A 197 14.21 6.24 1.50
N SER A 198 15.24 7.04 1.78
CA SER A 198 15.26 8.47 1.43
C SER A 198 15.69 8.67 -0.03
N PHE A 199 15.07 9.62 -0.73
CA PHE A 199 15.41 9.97 -2.11
C PHE A 199 15.14 11.44 -2.40
N THR A 200 15.77 11.96 -3.46
CA THR A 200 15.53 13.33 -3.97
C THR A 200 14.80 13.26 -5.29
N VAL A 201 13.80 14.12 -5.49
CA VAL A 201 13.22 14.44 -6.79
C VAL A 201 13.88 15.71 -7.32
N ARG A 202 14.44 15.65 -8.52
CA ARG A 202 15.07 16.78 -9.21
C ARG A 202 14.84 16.69 -10.71
N THR A 203 13.86 17.42 -11.20
CA THR A 203 13.49 17.43 -12.63
C THR A 203 14.24 18.46 -13.47
N THR A 204 14.87 19.44 -12.84
CA THR A 204 15.73 20.44 -13.49
C THR A 204 17.19 20.22 -13.13
N ALA A 205 18.06 20.20 -14.15
CA ALA A 205 19.51 20.15 -13.99
C ALA A 205 20.10 21.51 -13.55
#